data_AF-A0A849RH48-F1
#
_entry.id   AF-A0A849RH48-F1
#
_cell.length_a   1.000
_cell.length_b   1.000
_cell.length_c   1.000
_cell.angle_alpha   90.00
_cell.angle_beta   90.00
_cell.angle_gamma   90.00
#
_symmetry.space_group_name_H-M   'P 1'
#
loop_
_entity.id
_entity.type
_entity.pdbx_description
1 polymer ?
#
loop_
_entity_poly.entity_id
_entity_poly.type
_entity_poly.pdbx_seq_one_letter_code
_entity_poly.pdbx_strand_id
1 'polypeptide(L)'
;MTSTDGACPYCNSEDSCEHLLLKVDLTFKDAVSGELYDAFREKWFSILDSNSENDNFDEREAFEKLLGDVACLADAESYWEFESGPGQSCDYLAYFFNSEKSKADEINQWGKDK
;
A
#
# COMPACT_ATOMS: atom_id res chain seq x y z
N MET A 1 3.79 -13.37 22.68
CA MET A 1 2.44 -13.03 22.19
C MET A 1 2.66 -12.74 20.72
N THR A 2 2.34 -13.70 19.86
CA THR A 2 2.46 -13.51 18.40
C THR A 2 1.28 -12.67 18.00
N SER A 3 1.46 -11.37 18.10
CA SER A 3 0.50 -10.39 17.65
C SER A 3 0.35 -10.60 16.15
N THR A 4 -0.83 -11.00 15.70
CA THR A 4 -1.14 -11.34 14.29
C THR A 4 -1.35 -10.07 13.47
N ASP A 5 -0.56 -9.04 13.74
CA ASP A 5 -0.73 -7.70 13.20
C ASP A 5 -0.31 -7.71 11.73
N GLY A 6 -1.25 -7.35 10.84
CA GLY A 6 -1.02 -7.42 9.41
C GLY A 6 -1.10 -8.82 8.80
N ALA A 7 -1.61 -9.81 9.54
CA ALA A 7 -1.91 -11.12 8.97
C ALA A 7 -3.02 -11.00 7.92
N CYS A 8 -2.87 -11.75 6.83
CA CYS A 8 -3.85 -11.76 5.75
C CYS A 8 -5.21 -12.30 6.23
N PRO A 9 -6.33 -11.58 6.01
CA PRO A 9 -7.64 -12.01 6.48
C PRO A 9 -8.18 -13.26 5.78
N TYR A 10 -7.60 -13.65 4.63
CA TYR A 10 -8.07 -14.78 3.81
C TYR A 10 -7.33 -16.08 4.10
N CYS A 11 -6.00 -16.04 4.21
CA CYS A 11 -5.17 -17.23 4.44
C CYS A 11 -4.45 -17.22 5.79
N ASN A 12 -4.64 -16.17 6.60
CA ASN A 12 -4.02 -15.99 7.91
C ASN A 12 -2.48 -16.07 7.88
N SER A 13 -1.88 -15.79 6.71
CA SER A 13 -0.43 -15.67 6.56
C SER A 13 0.06 -14.38 7.18
N GLU A 14 1.14 -14.46 7.95
CA GLU A 14 1.80 -13.31 8.60
C GLU A 14 2.73 -12.55 7.64
N ASP A 15 2.92 -13.06 6.42
CA ASP A 15 3.83 -12.50 5.41
C ASP A 15 3.10 -12.24 4.06
N SER A 16 3.89 -11.85 3.06
CA SER A 16 3.53 -11.63 1.67
C SER A 16 2.89 -12.90 1.09
N CYS A 17 1.56 -12.93 1.08
CA CYS A 17 0.77 -14.00 0.50
C CYS A 17 0.19 -13.59 -0.85
N GLU A 18 -0.41 -14.54 -1.56
CA GLU A 18 -1.02 -14.26 -2.87
C GLU A 18 -2.08 -13.15 -2.81
N HIS A 19 -2.79 -13.02 -1.69
CA HIS A 19 -3.84 -12.03 -1.45
C HIS A 19 -3.30 -10.63 -1.13
N LEU A 20 -1.99 -10.47 -0.88
CA LEU A 20 -1.41 -9.17 -0.57
C LEU A 20 -1.32 -8.32 -1.85
N LEU A 21 -2.18 -7.30 -1.91
CA LEU A 21 -2.21 -6.38 -3.03
C LEU A 21 -1.06 -5.37 -2.93
N LEU A 22 -0.97 -4.69 -1.79
CA LEU A 22 0.04 -3.68 -1.53
C LEU A 22 0.23 -3.55 -0.02
N LYS A 23 1.48 -3.48 0.43
CA LYS A 23 1.85 -3.09 1.77
C LYS A 23 2.63 -1.79 1.69
N VAL A 24 2.23 -0.81 2.49
CA VAL A 24 2.91 0.49 2.58
C VAL A 24 3.28 0.81 4.02
N ASP A 25 4.35 1.57 4.16
CA ASP A 25 4.75 2.23 5.39
C ASP A 25 4.22 3.66 5.33
N LEU A 26 3.27 3.99 6.21
CA LEU A 26 2.65 5.31 6.28
C LEU A 26 3.58 6.35 6.90
N THR A 27 4.55 5.92 7.71
CA THR A 27 5.54 6.80 8.36
C THR A 27 6.52 7.35 7.34
N PHE A 28 7.03 6.50 6.44
CA PHE A 28 7.96 6.88 5.38
C PHE A 28 7.28 7.14 4.03
N LYS A 29 5.96 6.91 3.93
CA LYS A 29 5.17 7.00 2.69
C LYS A 29 5.82 6.23 1.54
N ASP A 30 6.17 4.98 1.82
CA ASP A 30 6.87 4.12 0.86
C ASP A 30 6.16 2.78 0.74
N ALA A 31 6.19 2.21 -0.46
CA ALA A 31 5.73 0.85 -0.65
C ALA A 31 6.76 -0.12 -0.08
N VAL A 32 6.28 -1.16 0.62
CA VAL A 32 7.13 -2.18 1.27
C VAL A 32 7.12 -3.48 0.47
N SER A 33 5.93 -3.97 0.09
CA SER A 33 5.76 -5.21 -0.68
C SER A 33 4.36 -5.35 -1.29
N GLY A 34 4.09 -6.44 -2.00
CA GLY A 34 2.79 -6.73 -2.64
C GLY A 34 2.84 -6.75 -4.16
N GLU A 35 1.76 -7.19 -4.78
CA GLU A 35 1.63 -7.26 -6.26
C GLU A 35 1.67 -5.90 -6.94
N LEU A 36 1.15 -4.85 -6.29
CA LEU A 36 1.19 -3.48 -6.79
C LEU A 36 2.45 -2.72 -6.39
N TYR A 37 3.43 -3.36 -5.74
CA TYR A 37 4.63 -2.69 -5.23
C TYR A 37 5.33 -1.84 -6.31
N ASP A 38 5.72 -2.45 -7.43
CA ASP A 38 6.44 -1.76 -8.51
C ASP A 38 5.59 -0.67 -9.16
N ALA A 39 4.33 -0.99 -9.50
CA ALA A 39 3.42 -0.03 -10.12
C ALA A 39 3.14 1.17 -9.22
N PHE A 40 2.97 0.94 -7.91
CA PHE A 40 2.68 1.99 -6.94
C PHE A 40 3.87 2.87 -6.73
N ARG A 41 5.05 2.26 -6.60
CA ARG A 41 6.30 2.97 -6.46
C ARG A 41 6.56 3.85 -7.69
N GLU A 42 6.36 3.32 -8.89
CA GLU A 42 6.53 4.08 -10.14
C GLU A 42 5.57 5.28 -10.20
N LYS A 43 4.27 5.07 -9.88
CA LYS A 43 3.29 6.18 -9.83
C LYS A 43 3.64 7.21 -8.77
N TRP A 44 4.03 6.77 -7.57
CA TRP A 44 4.38 7.69 -6.49
C TRP A 44 5.59 8.55 -6.85
N PHE A 45 6.66 7.95 -7.39
CA PHE A 45 7.81 8.70 -7.88
C PHE A 45 7.46 9.63 -9.05
N SER A 46 6.57 9.21 -9.96
CA SER A 46 6.11 10.07 -11.05
C SER A 46 5.34 11.29 -10.53
N ILE A 47 4.53 11.14 -9.48
CA ILE A 47 3.82 12.25 -8.84
C ILE A 47 4.81 13.21 -8.19
N LEU A 48 5.79 12.69 -7.45
CA LEU A 48 6.84 13.48 -6.81
C LEU A 48 7.67 14.25 -7.85
N ASP A 49 8.11 13.59 -8.91
CA ASP A 49 8.88 14.22 -10.00
C ASP A 49 8.08 15.33 -10.70
N SER A 50 6.82 15.05 -11.04
CA SER A 50 5.94 16.03 -11.70
C SER A 50 5.60 17.23 -10.82
N ASN A 51 5.68 17.09 -9.50
CA ASN A 51 5.42 18.17 -8.55
C ASN A 51 6.69 18.69 -7.86
N SER A 52 7.88 18.31 -8.34
CA SER A 52 9.16 18.68 -7.73
C SER A 52 9.40 20.20 -7.68
N GLU A 53 8.80 20.97 -8.59
CA GLU A 53 8.86 22.43 -8.66
C GLU A 53 7.62 23.12 -8.04
N ASN A 54 6.70 22.37 -7.42
CA ASN A 54 5.45 22.90 -6.87
C ASN A 54 5.54 23.04 -5.34
N ASP A 55 5.87 24.24 -4.86
CA ASP A 55 5.96 24.55 -3.42
C ASP A 55 4.64 24.37 -2.64
N ASN A 56 3.49 24.32 -3.32
CA ASN A 56 2.19 24.08 -2.69
C ASN A 56 1.76 22.61 -2.75
N PHE A 57 2.63 21.72 -3.23
CA PHE A 57 2.31 20.31 -3.32
C PHE A 57 2.25 19.66 -1.94
N ASP A 58 1.07 19.16 -1.58
CA ASP A 58 0.89 18.42 -0.34
C ASP A 58 1.14 16.92 -0.57
N GLU A 59 2.38 16.50 -0.30
CA GLU A 59 2.80 15.10 -0.46
C GLU A 59 1.91 14.14 0.34
N ARG A 60 1.35 14.58 1.47
CA ARG A 60 0.49 13.73 2.28
C ARG A 60 -0.85 13.51 1.59
N GLU A 61 -1.52 14.59 1.17
CA GLU A 61 -2.80 14.48 0.46
C GLU A 61 -2.66 13.65 -0.82
N ALA A 62 -1.59 13.86 -1.58
CA ALA A 62 -1.33 13.11 -2.80
C ALA A 62 -1.11 11.61 -2.54
N PHE A 63 -0.36 11.27 -1.48
CA PHE A 63 -0.14 9.89 -1.07
C PHE A 63 -1.44 9.24 -0.61
N GLU A 64 -2.22 9.90 0.25
CA GLU A 64 -3.52 9.41 0.73
C GLU A 64 -4.49 9.19 -0.45
N LYS A 65 -4.47 10.07 -1.45
CA LYS A 65 -5.26 9.90 -2.68
C LYS A 65 -4.84 8.66 -3.46
N LEU A 66 -3.53 8.45 -3.64
CA LEU A 66 -3.01 7.26 -4.33
C LEU A 66 -3.35 5.96 -3.58
N LEU A 67 -3.30 5.98 -2.25
CA LEU A 67 -3.76 4.87 -1.41
C LEU A 67 -5.27 4.64 -1.57
N GLY A 68 -6.07 5.70 -1.69
CA GLY A 68 -7.50 5.60 -1.98
C GLY A 68 -7.81 4.87 -3.29
N ASP A 69 -7.01 5.10 -4.34
CA ASP A 69 -7.14 4.35 -5.60
C ASP A 69 -6.85 2.85 -5.39
N VAL A 70 -5.84 2.50 -4.58
CA VAL A 70 -5.53 1.10 -4.24
C VAL A 70 -6.62 0.49 -3.36
N ALA A 71 -7.15 1.24 -2.40
CA ALA A 71 -8.24 0.82 -1.52
C ALA A 71 -9.51 0.48 -2.31
N CYS A 72 -9.76 1.16 -3.44
CA CYS A 72 -10.88 0.85 -4.33
C CYS A 72 -10.74 -0.52 -5.02
N LEU A 73 -9.50 -0.96 -5.25
CA LEU A 73 -9.18 -2.28 -5.83
C LEU A 73 -9.15 -3.38 -4.76
N ALA A 74 -8.81 -3.02 -3.53
CA ALA A 74 -8.73 -3.94 -2.41
C ALA A 74 -10.13 -4.39 -1.95
N ASP A 75 -10.23 -5.64 -1.48
CA ASP A 75 -11.42 -6.15 -0.81
C ASP A 75 -11.35 -6.00 0.70
N ALA A 76 -10.13 -5.90 1.24
CA ALA A 76 -9.88 -5.70 2.65
C ALA A 76 -8.62 -4.87 2.86
N GLU A 77 -8.55 -4.20 3.99
CA GLU A 77 -7.36 -3.49 4.44
C GLU A 77 -7.06 -3.89 5.89
N SER A 78 -5.79 -3.85 6.27
CA SER A 78 -5.34 -4.06 7.63
C SER A 78 -4.32 -2.99 7.98
N TYR A 79 -4.61 -2.28 9.06
CA TYR A 79 -3.74 -1.28 9.66
C TYR A 79 -3.14 -1.85 10.94
N TRP A 80 -1.86 -1.61 11.17
CA TRP A 80 -1.23 -1.90 12.43
C TRP A 80 -0.04 -0.99 12.70
N GLU A 81 0.25 -0.85 13.99
CA GLU A 81 1.33 -0.02 14.52
C GLU A 81 2.44 -0.94 15.02
N PHE A 82 3.67 -0.66 14.61
CA PHE A 82 4.86 -1.36 15.09
C PHE A 82 5.67 -0.44 15.99
N GLU A 83 5.70 -0.77 17.29
CA GLU A 83 6.55 -0.07 18.27
C GLU A 83 7.84 -0.87 18.52
N SER A 84 8.98 -0.37 18.03
CA SER A 84 10.29 -1.04 18.19
C SER A 84 11.13 -0.51 19.35
N GLY A 85 10.54 0.26 20.25
CA GLY A 85 11.20 0.85 21.41
C GLY A 85 10.88 2.32 21.61
N PRO A 86 11.46 2.96 22.64
CA PRO A 86 11.13 4.34 22.99
C PRO A 86 11.46 5.30 21.85
N GLY A 87 10.41 5.88 21.24
CA GLY A 87 10.50 6.86 20.15
C GLY A 87 10.58 6.27 18.74
N GLN A 88 10.35 4.96 18.57
CA GLN A 88 10.33 4.30 17.26
C GLN A 88 8.96 3.62 17.09
N SER A 89 8.00 4.34 16.51
CA SER A 89 6.73 3.80 16.04
C SER A 89 6.68 3.92 14.52
N CYS A 90 6.25 2.85 13.86
CA CYS A 90 5.99 2.86 12.42
C CYS A 90 4.57 2.38 12.17
N ASP A 91 3.87 3.07 11.27
CA ASP A 91 2.50 2.79 10.92
C ASP A 91 2.48 2.04 9.59
N TYR A 92 1.87 0.87 9.58
CA TYR A 92 1.77 0.02 8.40
C TYR A 92 0.33 -0.13 7.95
N LEU A 93 0.15 -0.13 6.65
CA LEU A 93 -1.14 -0.40 6.01
C LEU A 93 -0.94 -1.43 4.91
N ALA A 94 -1.71 -2.50 4.96
CA ALA A 94 -1.75 -3.50 3.91
C ALA A 94 -3.14 -3.60 3.31
N TYR A 95 -3.18 -3.65 1.99
CA TYR A 95 -4.34 -3.91 1.19
C TYR A 95 -4.31 -5.35 0.74
N PHE A 96 -5.45 -6.02 0.89
CA PHE A 96 -5.67 -7.38 0.48
C PHE A 96 -6.80 -7.45 -0.52
N PHE A 97 -6.71 -8.41 -1.43
CA PHE A 97 -7.77 -8.69 -2.39
C PHE A 97 -8.11 -10.17 -2.29
N ASN A 98 -9.36 -10.51 -2.60
CA ASN A 98 -9.77 -11.90 -2.69
C ASN A 98 -9.54 -12.42 -4.12
N SER A 99 -8.94 -13.61 -4.27
CA SER A 99 -8.62 -14.22 -5.58
C SER A 99 -9.83 -14.47 -6.49
N GLU A 100 -11.06 -14.28 -6.00
CA GLU A 100 -12.31 -14.38 -6.78
C GLU A 100 -12.61 -13.16 -7.67
N LYS A 101 -12.06 -11.98 -7.36
CA LYS A 101 -12.02 -10.86 -8.32
C LYS A 101 -10.82 -11.08 -9.25
N SER A 102 -10.99 -10.91 -10.56
CA SER A 102 -9.93 -11.12 -11.55
C SER A 102 -8.76 -10.16 -11.35
N LYS A 103 -7.84 -10.57 -10.46
CA LYS A 103 -6.62 -9.91 -10.00
C LYS A 103 -5.81 -9.28 -11.13
N ALA A 104 -5.71 -9.96 -12.27
CA ALA A 104 -4.85 -9.51 -13.34
C ALA A 104 -5.39 -8.27 -14.07
N ASP A 105 -6.70 -8.16 -14.30
CA ASP A 105 -7.22 -7.12 -15.20
C ASP A 105 -7.22 -5.74 -14.54
N GLU A 106 -7.73 -5.64 -13.32
CA GLU A 106 -7.78 -4.39 -12.54
C GLU A 106 -6.39 -3.88 -12.16
N ILE A 107 -5.48 -4.78 -11.75
CA ILE A 107 -4.08 -4.43 -11.47
C ILE A 107 -3.36 -3.99 -12.76
N ASN A 108 -3.56 -4.69 -13.87
CA ASN A 108 -2.98 -4.29 -15.16
C ASN A 108 -3.55 -2.95 -15.64
N GLN A 109 -4.83 -2.66 -15.39
CA GLN A 109 -5.43 -1.37 -15.72
C GLN A 109 -4.82 -0.26 -14.85
N TRP A 110 -4.70 -0.49 -13.54
CA TRP A 110 -4.10 0.50 -12.65
C TRP A 110 -2.66 0.81 -13.02
N GLY A 111 -1.86 -0.21 -13.39
CA GLY A 111 -0.49 -0.03 -13.90
C GLY A 111 -0.38 0.56 -15.31
N LYS A 112 -1.50 0.67 -16.05
CA LYS A 112 -1.54 1.19 -17.44
C LYS A 112 -2.18 2.57 -17.59
N ASP A 113 -2.81 3.11 -16.56
CA ASP A 113 -3.35 4.47 -16.58
C ASP A 113 -2.18 5.46 -16.75
N LYS A 114 -1.99 5.92 -18.00
CA LYS A 114 -0.87 6.74 -18.50
C LYS A 114 -1.42 7.88 -19.35
#